data_AF-A0A969RZN8-F1
#
_entry.id   AF-A0A969RZN8-F1
#
_cell.length_a   1.000
_cell.length_b   1.000
_cell.length_c   1.000
_cell.angle_alpha   90.00
_cell.angle_beta   90.00
_cell.angle_gamma   90.00
#
_symmetry.space_group_name_H-M   'P 1'
#
loop_
_entity.id
_entity.type
_entity.pdbx_description
1 polymer ?
#
loop_
_entity_poly.entity_id
_entity_poly.type
_entity_poly.pdbx_seq_one_letter_code
_entity_poly.pdbx_strand_id
1 'polypeptide(L)' 'MGLWLGVYESRLRLFTPEGHLLPTPEESAAQERQLKEQERQLKEQAQQRAERLAEKLRELGIDPANL' A
#
# COMPACT_ATOMS: atom_id res chain seq x y z
N MET A 1 25.35 -9.34 3.17
CA MET A 1 24.36 -8.43 3.75
C MET A 1 24.09 -8.89 5.17
N GLY A 2 24.46 -8.11 6.18
CA GLY A 2 24.31 -8.48 7.59
C GLY A 2 23.38 -7.50 8.29
N LEU A 3 22.37 -8.01 8.98
CA LEU A 3 21.59 -7.23 9.95
C LEU A 3 22.30 -7.35 11.30
N TRP A 4 22.38 -6.25 12.04
CA TRP A 4 23.00 -6.21 13.36
C TRP A 4 21.92 -6.21 14.43
N LEU A 5 22.06 -7.06 15.45
CA LEU A 5 21.13 -7.09 16.58
C LEU A 5 21.71 -6.21 17.71
N GLY A 6 21.00 -5.14 18.06
CA GLY A 6 21.39 -4.23 19.14
C GLY A 6 20.30 -4.14 20.21
N VAL A 7 20.66 -3.69 21.41
CA VAL A 7 19.68 -3.42 22.47
C VAL A 7 19.36 -1.93 22.45
N TYR A 8 18.10 -1.59 22.21
CA TYR A 8 17.59 -0.22 22.23
C TYR A 8 16.37 -0.16 23.15
N GLU A 9 16.39 0.74 24.14
CA GLU A 9 15.36 0.84 25.19
C GLU A 9 15.05 -0.51 25.89
N SER A 10 16.11 -1.23 26.27
CA SER A 10 16.01 -2.57 26.91
C SER A 10 15.27 -3.63 26.07
N ARG A 11 15.16 -3.43 24.76
CA ARG A 11 14.59 -4.40 23.80
C ARG A 11 15.57 -4.71 22.69
N LEU A 12 15.56 -5.96 22.21
CA LEU A 12 16.33 -6.37 21.04
C LEU A 12 15.73 -5.72 19.79
N ARG A 13 16.52 -4.93 19.08
CA ARG A 13 16.16 -4.31 17.80
C ARG A 13 17.20 -4.64 16.72
N LEU A 14 16.72 -4.73 15.48
CA LEU A 14 17.56 -4.94 14.31
C LEU A 14 18.03 -3.60 13.77
N PHE A 15 19.29 -3.54 13.34
CA PHE A 15 19.92 -2.37 12.74
C PHE A 15 20.44 -2.76 11.36
N THR A 16 20.29 -1.85 10.40
CA THR A 16 20.92 -1.93 9.09
C THR A 16 22.44 -1.76 9.24
N PRO A 17 23.25 -2.22 8.27
CA PRO A 17 24.69 -1.93 8.27
C PRO A 17 25.01 -0.43 8.19
N GLU A 18 24.04 0.41 7.82
CA GLU A 18 24.13 1.87 7.79
C GLU A 18 23.80 2.52 9.15
N GLY A 19 23.50 1.73 10.18
CA GLY A 19 23.17 2.22 11.52
C GLY A 19 21.72 2.71 11.68
N HIS A 20 20.88 2.56 10.66
CA HIS A 20 19.46 2.84 10.77
C HIS A 20 18.76 1.71 11.54
N LEU A 21 17.98 2.10 12.54
CA LEU A 21 17.11 1.21 13.30
C LEU A 21 16.01 0.66 12.39
N LEU A 22 15.90 -0.67 12.26
CA LEU A 22 14.77 -1.25 11.55
C LEU A 22 13.50 -1.09 12.39
N PRO A 23 12.38 -0.70 11.76
CA PRO A 23 11.08 -0.78 12.40
C PRO A 23 10.84 -2.22 12.85
N THR A 24 10.16 -2.38 13.98
CA THR A 24 9.81 -3.72 14.47
C THR A 24 8.95 -4.46 13.42
N PRO A 25 8.95 -5.79 13.41
CA PRO A 25 8.07 -6.56 12.51
C PRO A 25 6.59 -6.19 12.70
N GLU A 26 6.20 -5.82 13.92
CA GLU A 26 4.84 -5.31 14.21
C GLU A 26 4.56 -3.95 13.57
N GLU A 27 5.51 -3.00 13.65
CA GLU A 27 5.39 -1.70 12.99
C GLU A 27 5.36 -1.84 11.46
N SER A 28 6.25 -2.68 10.91
CA SER A 28 6.27 -3.00 9.48
C SER A 28 4.95 -3.62 9.03
N ALA A 29 4.41 -4.58 9.79
CA ALA A 29 3.14 -5.23 9.48
C ALA A 29 1.94 -4.27 9.62
N ALA A 30 1.97 -3.33 10.57
CA ALA A 30 0.94 -2.30 10.69
C ALA A 30 0.98 -1.33 9.51
N GLN A 31 2.18 -0.88 9.12
CA GLN A 31 2.38 0.01 7.98
C GLN A 31 1.97 -0.67 6.67
N GLU A 32 2.36 -1.93 6.46
CA GLU A 32 1.97 -2.70 5.27
C GLU A 32 0.45 -2.90 5.20
N ARG A 33 -0.21 -3.18 6.33
CA ARG A 33 -1.68 -3.28 6.38
C ARG A 33 -2.35 -1.97 6.02
N GLN A 34 -1.86 -0.84 6.55
CA GLN A 34 -2.41 0.48 6.24
C GLN A 34 -2.24 0.83 4.75
N LEU A 35 -1.06 0.58 4.19
CA LEU A 35 -0.79 0.79 2.76
C LEU A 35 -1.72 -0.07 1.89
N LYS A 36 -1.89 -1.34 2.25
CA LYS A 36 -2.76 -2.27 1.52
C LYS A 36 -4.24 -1.86 1.58
N GLU A 37 -4.69 -1.36 2.72
CA GLU A 37 -6.06 -0.86 2.87
C GLU A 37 -6.29 0.41 2.05
N GLN A 38 -5.34 1.34 2.09
CA GLN A 38 -5.38 2.56 1.27
C GLN A 38 -5.37 2.23 -0.23
N GLU A 39 -4.52 1.30 -0.66
CA GLU A 39 -4.46 0.85 -2.05
C GLU A 39 -5.79 0.22 -2.49
N ARG A 40 -6.40 -0.63 -1.64
CA ARG A 40 -7.73 -1.19 -1.91
C ARG A 40 -8.78 -0.09 -2.07
N GLN A 41 -8.82 0.86 -1.16
CA GLN A 41 -9.79 1.95 -1.20
C GLN A 41 -9.63 2.81 -2.46
N LEU A 42 -8.38 3.11 -2.86
CA LEU A 42 -8.08 3.83 -4.09
C LEU A 42 -8.52 3.03 -5.32
N LYS A 43 -8.27 1.73 -5.35
CA LYS A 43 -8.68 0.85 -6.45
C LYS A 43 -10.19 0.77 -6.57
N GLU A 44 -10.91 0.60 -5.46
CA GLU A 44 -12.37 0.59 -5.44
C GLU A 44 -12.95 1.93 -5.92
N GLN A 45 -12.37 3.05 -5.47
CA GLN A 45 -12.82 4.37 -5.93
C GLN A 45 -12.55 4.59 -7.42
N ALA A 46 -11.39 4.15 -7.92
CA ALA A 46 -11.06 4.22 -9.34
C ALA A 46 -12.00 3.34 -10.17
N GLN A 47 -12.30 2.13 -9.70
CA GLN A 47 -13.21 1.22 -10.37
C GLN A 47 -14.64 1.77 -10.43
N GLN A 48 -15.16 2.29 -9.32
CA GLN A 48 -16.49 2.95 -9.30
C GLN A 48 -16.56 4.17 -10.21
N ARG A 49 -15.47 4.93 -10.35
CA ARG A 49 -15.40 6.05 -11.29
C ARG A 49 -15.39 5.56 -12.74
N ALA A 50 -14.61 4.51 -13.03
CA ALA A 50 -14.56 3.90 -14.35
C ALA A 50 -15.93 3.31 -14.74
N GLU A 51 -16.62 2.62 -13.84
CA GLU A 51 -17.96 2.08 -14.07
C GLU A 51 -18.98 3.19 -14.35
N ARG A 52 -19.00 4.26 -13.55
CA ARG A 52 -19.87 5.43 -13.80
C ARG A 52 -19.56 6.13 -15.13
N LEU A 53 -18.29 6.21 -15.49
CA LEU A 53 -17.89 6.80 -16.76
C LEU A 53 -18.31 5.90 -17.94
N ALA A 54 -18.10 4.59 -17.81
CA ALA A 54 -18.52 3.60 -18.80
C ALA A 54 -20.05 3.63 -19.00
N GLU A 55 -20.82 3.70 -17.91
CA GLU A 55 -22.28 3.83 -17.96
C GLU A 55 -22.70 5.10 -18.72
N LYS A 56 -22.14 6.27 -18.37
CA LYS A 56 -22.41 7.53 -19.06
C LYS A 56 -22.01 7.51 -20.54
N LEU A 57 -20.90 6.87 -20.89
CA LEU A 57 -20.46 6.72 -22.28
C LEU A 57 -21.46 5.87 -23.07
N ARG A 58 -21.95 4.77 -22.46
CA ARG A 58 -22.97 3.91 -23.07
C ARG A 58 -24.31 4.64 -23.23
N GLU A 59 -24.71 5.46 -22.27
CA GLU A 59 -25.89 6.33 -22.39
C GLU A 59 -25.77 7.32 -23.57
N LEU A 60 -24.54 7.78 -23.85
CA LEU A 60 -24.24 8.65 -25.00
C LEU A 60 -24.08 7.87 -26.32
N GLY A 61 -24.27 6.54 -26.31
CA GLY A 61 -24.13 5.68 -27.49
C GLY A 61 -22.67 5.35 -27.86
N ILE A 62 -21.72 5.57 -26.96
CA ILE A 62 -20.30 5.29 -27.13
C ILE A 62 -19.97 4.02 -26.35
N ASP A 63 -19.51 2.97 -27.02
CA ASP A 63 -19.11 1.73 -26.34
C ASP A 63 -17.71 1.87 -25.72
N PRO A 64 -17.57 1.90 -24.39
CA PRO A 64 -16.27 2.10 -23.72
C PRO A 64 -15.34 0.89 -23.86
N ALA A 65 -15.83 -0.25 -24.34
CA ALA A 65 -15.03 -1.46 -24.63
C ALA A 65 -14.32 -1.40 -25.99
N ASN A 66 -14.63 -0.41 -26.83
CA ASN A 66 -14.14 -0.29 -28.20
C ASN A 66 -13.30 0.98 -28.43
N LEU A 67 -12.80 1.58 -27.34
CA LEU A 67 -11.91 2.74 -27.28
C LEU A 67 -10.49 2.31 -26.89
#